data_AF-A0AAE9GX99-F1
#
_entry.id   AF-A0AAE9GX99-F1
#
_cell.length_a   1.000
_cell.length_b   1.000
_cell.length_c   1.000
_cell.angle_alpha   90.00
_cell.angle_beta   90.00
_cell.angle_gamma   90.00
#
_symmetry.space_group_name_H-M   'P 1'
#
loop_
_entity.id
_entity.type
_entity.pdbx_description
1 polymer ?
#
loop_
_entity_poly.entity_id
_entity_poly.type
_entity_poly.pdbx_seq_one_letter_code
_entity_poly.pdbx_strand_id
1 'polypeptide(L)'
;MSRLSIMPAATIIFALAACGGGGGSSGLSSGATPTPDNPSAGGNGYRYVQIPNDDNDYRLEIKGKSYRGGDKVDISAYPQGLSVEPFKSSSIVYKDSNGDYRESLDGNIHLYKQAYSVVLGSYIRNLSDQNNPTWTKLVDKFSISSIQGEATPSTALPNSGNYTYKGQAFNQSETGALTYTVDFSRRRGQGSITGLSEAGTITLQNAPIAAINEPGFKGMGISGDAASAKLGAGKYGLGFFGPKANEIAGMVELTRPGNPGSTTAAQDFEIGFGGKR
;
A
#
# COMPACT_ATOMS: atom_id res chain seq x y z
N MET A 1 -25.16 27.75 6.90
CA MET A 1 -25.14 26.28 6.67
C MET A 1 -24.09 26.00 5.61
N SER A 2 -22.83 26.03 6.00
CA SER A 2 -21.68 25.77 5.14
C SER A 2 -21.47 24.26 5.01
N ARG A 3 -21.36 23.78 3.77
CA ARG A 3 -21.16 22.37 3.45
C ARG A 3 -19.81 21.92 4.02
N LEU A 4 -19.86 21.00 4.99
CA LEU A 4 -18.72 20.29 5.55
C LEU A 4 -18.10 19.46 4.40
N SER A 5 -16.96 19.92 3.87
CA SER A 5 -16.21 19.17 2.86
C SER A 5 -15.48 18.05 3.58
N ILE A 6 -16.01 16.83 3.47
CA ILE A 6 -15.46 15.61 4.04
C ILE A 6 -14.26 15.23 3.16
N MET A 7 -13.03 15.43 3.64
CA MET A 7 -11.84 14.84 3.01
C MET A 7 -11.54 13.48 3.67
N PRO A 8 -11.51 12.37 2.93
CA PRO A 8 -11.08 11.09 3.47
C PRO A 8 -9.56 11.02 3.60
N ALA A 9 -9.11 10.31 4.64
CA ALA A 9 -7.73 10.01 4.96
C ALA A 9 -6.94 9.45 3.75
N ALA A 10 -5.80 10.10 3.49
CA ALA A 10 -4.56 9.54 2.98
C ALA A 10 -4.60 8.20 2.22
N THR A 11 -5.03 8.24 0.97
CA THR A 11 -4.66 7.22 -0.02
C THR A 11 -3.19 7.44 -0.42
N ILE A 12 -2.31 6.47 -0.19
CA ILE A 12 -0.98 6.44 -0.82
C ILE A 12 -1.19 5.88 -2.22
N ILE A 13 -1.43 6.78 -3.17
CA ILE A 13 -1.66 6.45 -4.57
C ILE A 13 -0.29 6.33 -5.25
N PHE A 14 0.02 5.19 -5.86
CA PHE A 14 1.02 5.14 -6.93
C PHE A 14 0.33 5.57 -8.21
N ALA A 15 0.06 6.88 -8.33
CA ALA A 15 -0.67 7.40 -9.47
C ALA A 15 0.24 7.39 -10.71
N LEU A 16 0.16 6.34 -11.53
CA LEU A 16 0.49 6.48 -12.95
C LEU A 16 -0.55 7.41 -13.56
N ALA A 17 -0.16 8.66 -13.74
CA ALA A 17 -0.99 9.74 -14.25
C ALA A 17 -1.84 9.32 -15.46
N ALA A 18 -3.16 9.26 -15.25
CA ALA A 18 -4.14 9.50 -16.28
C ALA A 18 -4.79 10.86 -15.96
N CYS A 19 -4.62 11.80 -16.88
CA CYS A 19 -5.10 13.17 -16.83
C CYS A 19 -6.63 13.24 -16.65
N GLY A 20 -7.10 14.09 -15.74
CA GLY A 20 -8.44 14.69 -15.84
C GLY A 20 -9.19 14.94 -14.52
N GLY A 21 -9.20 16.20 -14.05
CA GLY A 21 -10.42 16.79 -13.48
C GLY A 21 -10.48 17.12 -11.98
N GLY A 22 -9.76 18.16 -11.57
CA GLY A 22 -10.14 19.20 -10.59
C GLY A 22 -11.11 18.90 -9.42
N GLY A 23 -10.55 18.91 -8.20
CA GLY A 23 -11.26 19.14 -6.94
C GLY A 23 -10.26 19.13 -5.78
N GLY A 24 -9.94 20.32 -5.23
CA GLY A 24 -8.79 20.56 -4.36
C GLY A 24 -8.64 19.59 -3.19
N SER A 25 -7.50 18.89 -3.16
CA SER A 25 -7.03 18.03 -2.08
C SER A 25 -5.83 18.70 -1.41
N SER A 26 -5.92 18.94 -0.11
CA SER A 26 -4.75 19.26 0.71
C SER A 26 -3.92 18.00 0.84
N GLY A 27 -2.89 17.92 -0.02
CA GLY A 27 -2.02 16.77 -0.19
C GLY A 27 -1.25 16.43 1.07
N LEU A 28 -1.04 15.12 1.27
CA LEU A 28 -0.14 14.63 2.30
C LEU A 28 1.29 14.85 1.87
N SER A 29 2.05 15.43 2.78
CA SER A 29 3.35 16.01 2.51
C SER A 29 4.41 14.95 2.29
N SER A 30 5.39 15.35 1.49
CA SER A 30 6.49 14.56 0.95
C SER A 30 7.53 14.22 2.02
N GLY A 31 7.36 13.11 2.72
CA GLY A 31 8.45 12.45 3.44
C GLY A 31 8.99 11.30 2.59
N ALA A 32 10.16 11.46 1.96
CA ALA A 32 10.87 10.31 1.40
C ALA A 32 11.14 9.32 2.54
N THR A 33 10.66 8.09 2.44
CA THR A 33 10.98 7.04 3.40
C THR A 33 12.50 6.84 3.37
N PRO A 34 13.21 7.05 4.49
CA PRO A 34 14.65 6.80 4.53
C PRO A 34 14.89 5.31 4.27
N THR A 35 15.88 5.00 3.44
CA THR A 35 16.50 3.68 3.43
C THR A 35 16.87 3.33 4.88
N PRO A 36 16.42 2.20 5.46
CA PRO A 36 16.77 1.87 6.83
C PRO A 36 18.29 1.71 6.96
N ASP A 37 18.91 2.45 7.89
CA ASP A 37 20.37 2.42 8.19
C ASP A 37 20.86 1.09 8.84
N ASN A 38 20.12 -0.01 8.74
CA ASN A 38 20.59 -1.29 9.27
C ASN A 38 19.90 -2.49 8.61
N PRO A 39 20.64 -3.41 7.96
CA PRO A 39 20.06 -4.57 7.31
C PRO A 39 19.49 -5.55 8.34
N SER A 40 18.23 -5.93 8.20
CA SER A 40 17.58 -6.94 9.04
C SER A 40 17.64 -8.34 8.41
N ALA A 41 18.67 -8.60 7.61
CA ALA A 41 18.97 -9.95 7.12
C ALA A 41 19.63 -10.79 8.24
N GLY A 42 18.88 -11.07 9.30
CA GLY A 42 19.32 -11.89 10.43
C GLY A 42 18.34 -11.90 11.59
N GLY A 43 17.24 -12.67 11.47
CA GLY A 43 16.40 -13.03 12.62
C GLY A 43 14.96 -13.45 12.31
N ASN A 44 14.25 -12.74 11.43
CA ASN A 44 12.90 -13.08 10.94
C ASN A 44 12.45 -12.12 9.80
N GLY A 45 13.36 -11.76 8.89
CA GLY A 45 13.07 -10.82 7.81
C GLY A 45 12.97 -9.34 8.21
N TYR A 46 12.25 -8.54 7.41
CA TYR A 46 12.20 -7.08 7.54
C TYR A 46 11.60 -6.66 8.90
N ARG A 47 12.27 -5.75 9.61
CA ARG A 47 12.00 -5.56 11.05
C ARG A 47 11.19 -4.33 11.41
N TYR A 48 11.33 -3.22 10.70
CA TYR A 48 10.71 -1.95 11.09
C TYR A 48 9.87 -1.39 9.98
N VAL A 49 8.64 -1.00 10.31
CA VAL A 49 7.81 -0.13 9.48
C VAL A 49 7.93 1.28 9.99
N GLN A 50 8.25 2.22 9.12
CA GLN A 50 8.24 3.64 9.41
C GLN A 50 6.81 4.17 9.22
N ILE A 51 6.23 4.76 10.27
CA ILE A 51 4.97 5.51 10.13
C ILE A 51 5.30 6.83 9.43
N PRO A 52 4.54 7.22 8.39
CA PRO A 52 4.68 8.53 7.77
C PRO A 52 4.62 9.63 8.83
N ASN A 53 5.54 10.58 8.76
CA ASN A 53 5.51 11.75 9.63
C ASN A 53 4.66 12.82 8.96
N ASP A 54 3.47 13.06 9.50
CA ASP A 54 2.58 14.12 9.03
C ASP A 54 2.44 15.24 10.07
N ASP A 55 1.96 16.39 9.62
CA ASP A 55 1.83 17.59 10.46
C ASP A 55 0.62 17.56 11.41
N ASN A 56 -0.18 16.47 11.40
CA ASN A 56 -1.52 16.41 12.01
C ASN A 56 -1.57 15.67 13.35
N ASP A 57 -0.43 15.48 14.02
CA ASP A 57 -0.32 14.68 15.27
C ASP A 57 -1.00 13.31 15.11
N TYR A 58 -0.67 12.61 14.02
CA TYR A 58 -1.17 11.27 13.77
C TYR A 58 -0.74 10.32 14.89
N ARG A 59 -1.71 9.57 15.41
CA ARG A 59 -1.52 8.52 16.43
C ARG A 59 -2.10 7.22 15.91
N LEU A 60 -1.33 6.15 16.05
CA LEU A 60 -1.70 4.79 15.68
C LEU A 60 -1.62 3.90 16.92
N GLU A 61 -2.63 3.07 17.14
CA GLU A 61 -2.64 2.03 18.15
C GLU A 61 -2.81 0.67 17.48
N ILE A 62 -1.85 -0.22 17.72
CA ILE A 62 -1.86 -1.61 17.26
C ILE A 62 -1.43 -2.49 18.42
N LYS A 63 -2.25 -3.52 18.74
CA LYS A 63 -1.99 -4.47 19.84
C LYS A 63 -1.69 -3.79 21.19
N GLY A 64 -2.42 -2.71 21.50
CA GLY A 64 -2.26 -1.93 22.73
C GLY A 64 -0.97 -1.11 22.82
N LYS A 65 -0.18 -1.03 21.74
CA LYS A 65 0.97 -0.12 21.62
C LYS A 65 0.57 1.10 20.81
N SER A 66 0.90 2.28 21.32
CA SER A 66 0.67 3.55 20.65
C SER A 66 1.94 4.06 19.97
N TYR A 67 1.77 4.65 18.79
CA TYR A 67 2.82 5.22 17.96
C TYR A 67 2.36 6.57 17.42
N ARG A 68 3.31 7.43 17.07
CA ARG A 68 3.12 8.74 16.43
C ARG A 68 3.63 8.73 14.99
N GLY A 69 3.25 9.75 14.24
CA GLY A 69 3.92 10.06 12.96
C GLY A 69 5.43 10.11 13.14
N GLY A 70 6.17 9.45 12.25
CA GLY A 70 7.63 9.35 12.37
C GLY A 70 8.16 8.24 13.30
N ASP A 71 7.30 7.50 14.00
CA ASP A 71 7.75 6.35 14.80
C ASP A 71 8.07 5.12 13.92
N LYS A 72 8.93 4.25 14.45
CA LYS A 72 9.21 2.92 13.89
C LYS A 72 8.43 1.86 14.65
N VAL A 73 7.60 1.11 13.94
CA VAL A 73 6.89 -0.07 14.47
C VAL A 73 7.77 -1.29 14.31
N ASP A 74 8.13 -1.94 15.41
CA ASP A 74 8.84 -3.23 15.38
C ASP A 74 7.88 -4.36 14.98
N ILE A 75 8.12 -4.94 13.81
CA ILE A 75 7.38 -6.04 13.23
C ILE A 75 8.15 -7.37 13.26
N SER A 76 9.24 -7.46 14.04
CA SER A 76 10.04 -8.69 14.16
C SER A 76 9.24 -9.90 14.66
N ALA A 77 8.23 -9.67 15.50
CA ALA A 77 7.37 -10.71 16.05
C ALA A 77 6.36 -11.29 15.03
N TYR A 78 6.09 -10.59 13.92
CA TYR A 78 5.21 -11.10 12.87
C TYR A 78 5.92 -12.17 12.04
N PRO A 79 5.24 -13.27 11.68
CA PRO A 79 5.79 -14.24 10.74
C PRO A 79 5.92 -13.61 9.34
N GLN A 80 6.75 -14.21 8.49
CA GLN A 80 6.68 -13.91 7.06
C GLN A 80 5.35 -14.42 6.48
N GLY A 81 4.81 -13.70 5.50
CA GLY A 81 3.46 -13.89 4.96
C GLY A 81 2.49 -12.83 5.46
N LEU A 82 1.21 -13.02 5.14
CA LEU A 82 0.13 -12.10 5.52
C LEU A 82 -0.25 -12.26 7.00
N SER A 83 -0.27 -11.14 7.72
CA SER A 83 -0.85 -11.01 9.05
C SER A 83 -1.91 -9.92 9.03
N VAL A 84 -2.99 -10.09 9.80
CA VAL A 84 -4.07 -9.11 9.89
C VAL A 84 -4.29 -8.77 11.36
N GLU A 85 -4.30 -7.48 11.68
CA GLU A 85 -4.41 -7.01 13.06
C GLU A 85 -5.38 -5.83 13.15
N PRO A 86 -6.19 -5.74 14.22
CA PRO A 86 -7.00 -4.56 14.44
C PRO A 86 -6.11 -3.34 14.73
N PHE A 87 -6.52 -2.18 14.25
CA PHE A 87 -5.90 -0.91 14.59
C PHE A 87 -6.94 0.13 14.99
N LYS A 88 -6.48 1.13 15.73
CA LYS A 88 -7.16 2.42 15.87
C LYS A 88 -6.18 3.51 15.50
N SER A 89 -6.64 4.56 14.84
CA SER A 89 -5.83 5.75 14.62
C SER A 89 -6.60 7.01 14.93
N SER A 90 -5.90 8.11 15.18
CA SER A 90 -6.50 9.43 15.33
C SER A 90 -5.56 10.52 14.85
N SER A 91 -6.12 11.56 14.26
CA SER A 91 -5.38 12.73 13.79
C SER A 91 -6.18 14.00 14.04
N ILE A 92 -5.48 15.13 14.16
CA ILE A 92 -6.11 16.44 14.19
C ILE A 92 -6.58 16.78 12.78
N VAL A 93 -7.85 17.17 12.63
CA VAL A 93 -8.40 17.62 11.35
C VAL A 93 -8.33 19.14 11.24
N TYR A 94 -8.64 19.86 12.32
CA TYR A 94 -8.46 21.31 12.42
C TYR A 94 -8.27 21.74 13.87
N LYS A 95 -7.78 22.97 14.05
CA LYS A 95 -7.59 23.63 15.33
C LYS A 95 -8.41 24.92 15.36
N ASP A 96 -9.17 25.14 16.41
CA ASP A 96 -9.91 26.38 16.61
C ASP A 96 -9.70 26.96 18.03
N SER A 97 -10.44 28.01 18.38
CA SER A 97 -10.34 28.66 19.70
C SER A 97 -10.74 27.75 20.87
N ASN A 98 -11.43 26.64 20.60
CA ASN A 98 -11.89 25.67 21.59
C ASN A 98 -10.96 24.46 21.73
N GLY A 99 -9.93 24.35 20.87
CA GLY A 99 -8.89 23.32 20.94
C GLY A 99 -8.71 22.55 19.63
N ASP A 100 -8.10 21.36 19.75
CA ASP A 100 -7.87 20.46 18.63
C ASP A 100 -9.11 19.60 18.38
N TYR A 101 -9.66 19.62 17.17
CA TYR A 101 -10.69 18.66 16.75
C TYR A 101 -10.04 17.43 16.11
N ARG A 102 -10.33 16.25 16.65
CA ARG A 102 -9.76 14.98 16.21
C ARG A 102 -10.82 14.02 15.68
N GLU A 103 -10.47 13.35 14.59
CA GLU A 103 -11.20 12.18 14.10
C GLU A 103 -10.41 10.91 14.43
N SER A 104 -11.14 9.83 14.65
CA SER A 104 -10.59 8.51 14.89
C SER A 104 -11.10 7.53 13.84
N LEU A 105 -10.23 6.63 13.43
CA LEU A 105 -10.52 5.54 12.51
C LEU A 105 -10.24 4.22 13.21
N ASP A 106 -11.05 3.21 12.91
CA ASP A 106 -10.76 1.83 13.30
C ASP A 106 -10.98 0.86 12.14
N GLY A 107 -10.29 -0.27 12.22
CA GLY A 107 -10.39 -1.34 11.25
C GLY A 107 -9.22 -2.30 11.37
N ASN A 108 -8.69 -2.77 10.24
CA ASN A 108 -7.63 -3.78 10.21
C ASN A 108 -6.44 -3.35 9.34
N ILE A 109 -5.24 -3.53 9.86
CA ILE A 109 -4.01 -3.45 9.08
C ILE A 109 -3.66 -4.85 8.57
N HIS A 110 -3.39 -4.93 7.27
CA HIS A 110 -2.94 -6.12 6.56
C HIS A 110 -1.45 -5.95 6.32
N LEU A 111 -0.63 -6.85 6.85
CA LEU A 111 0.82 -6.76 6.80
C LEU A 111 1.35 -8.01 6.10
N TYR A 112 1.81 -7.87 4.86
CA TYR A 112 2.48 -8.94 4.13
C TYR A 112 3.99 -8.78 4.26
N LYS A 113 4.61 -9.59 5.11
CA LYS A 113 6.03 -9.50 5.45
C LYS A 113 6.88 -10.50 4.69
N GLN A 114 8.00 -10.04 4.17
CA GLN A 114 9.04 -10.85 3.55
C GLN A 114 10.38 -10.64 4.27
N ALA A 115 11.47 -11.21 3.73
CA ALA A 115 12.78 -11.09 4.34
C ALA A 115 13.37 -9.67 4.19
N TYR A 116 13.10 -9.01 3.07
CA TYR A 116 13.66 -7.70 2.72
C TYR A 116 12.60 -6.63 2.49
N SER A 117 11.31 -6.98 2.51
CA SER A 117 10.22 -6.07 2.18
C SER A 117 8.94 -6.34 2.94
N VAL A 118 8.05 -5.35 2.97
CA VAL A 118 6.72 -5.43 3.57
C VAL A 118 5.72 -4.60 2.74
N VAL A 119 4.50 -5.13 2.58
CA VAL A 119 3.36 -4.40 2.02
C VAL A 119 2.29 -4.24 3.11
N LEU A 120 1.82 -3.02 3.30
CA LEU A 120 0.80 -2.66 4.28
C LEU A 120 -0.48 -2.21 3.59
N GLY A 121 -1.57 -2.94 3.81
CA GLY A 121 -2.92 -2.51 3.48
C GLY A 121 -3.67 -2.05 4.72
N SER A 122 -4.51 -1.03 4.59
CA SER A 122 -5.38 -0.54 5.66
C SER A 122 -6.83 -0.71 5.23
N TYR A 123 -7.58 -1.53 5.98
CA TYR A 123 -9.03 -1.59 5.89
C TYR A 123 -9.61 -0.68 6.98
N ILE A 124 -10.26 0.40 6.58
CA ILE A 124 -10.94 1.34 7.47
C ILE A 124 -12.41 0.97 7.49
N ARG A 125 -12.91 0.57 8.66
CA ARG A 125 -14.31 0.21 8.85
C ARG A 125 -15.12 1.41 9.28
N ASN A 126 -14.73 2.09 10.36
CA ASN A 126 -15.49 3.22 10.89
C ASN A 126 -14.64 4.48 11.05
N LEU A 127 -15.35 5.60 11.07
CA LEU A 127 -14.87 6.92 11.46
C LEU A 127 -15.74 7.43 12.60
N SER A 128 -15.12 7.96 13.65
CA SER A 128 -15.80 8.64 14.76
C SER A 128 -15.11 9.98 15.04
N ASP A 129 -15.83 10.93 15.61
CA ASP A 129 -15.25 12.19 16.07
C ASP A 129 -15.09 12.22 17.60
N GLN A 130 -14.15 13.03 18.08
CA GLN A 130 -13.83 13.12 19.52
C GLN A 130 -14.98 13.70 20.35
N ASN A 131 -15.84 14.53 19.76
CA ASN A 131 -16.88 15.28 20.46
C ASN A 131 -18.17 14.46 20.62
N ASN A 132 -18.35 13.42 19.81
CA ASN A 132 -19.44 12.49 19.89
C ASN A 132 -18.95 11.05 19.61
N PRO A 133 -18.32 10.39 20.60
CA PRO A 133 -17.78 9.04 20.44
C PRO A 133 -18.86 7.97 20.22
N THR A 134 -20.14 8.30 20.42
CA THR A 134 -21.26 7.40 20.09
C THR A 134 -21.68 7.48 18.63
N TRP A 135 -21.28 8.53 17.92
CA TRP A 135 -21.48 8.64 16.49
C TRP A 135 -20.37 7.92 15.74
N THR A 136 -20.76 7.03 14.83
CA THR A 136 -19.85 6.31 13.95
C THR A 136 -20.39 6.36 12.53
N LYS A 137 -19.53 6.71 11.57
CA LYS A 137 -19.80 6.60 10.15
C LYS A 137 -19.10 5.37 9.59
N LEU A 138 -19.86 4.51 8.89
CA LEU A 138 -19.29 3.43 8.10
C LEU A 138 -18.49 4.02 6.92
N VAL A 139 -17.22 3.65 6.82
CA VAL A 139 -16.30 4.04 5.74
C VAL A 139 -16.16 2.90 4.73
N ASP A 140 -15.88 1.70 5.22
CA ASP A 140 -15.76 0.47 4.43
C ASP A 140 -14.82 0.60 3.21
N LYS A 141 -13.58 1.03 3.46
CA LYS A 141 -12.56 1.27 2.42
C LYS A 141 -11.28 0.50 2.72
N PHE A 142 -10.71 -0.13 1.69
CA PHE A 142 -9.38 -0.71 1.75
C PHE A 142 -8.44 -0.01 0.76
N SER A 143 -7.21 0.21 1.18
CA SER A 143 -6.14 0.72 0.33
C SER A 143 -4.78 0.18 0.78
N ILE A 144 -3.82 0.14 -0.13
CA ILE A 144 -2.42 -0.11 0.16
C ILE A 144 -1.80 1.18 0.70
N SER A 145 -1.56 1.15 2.00
CA SER A 145 -1.02 2.26 2.76
C SER A 145 0.50 2.37 2.71
N SER A 146 1.26 1.32 2.43
CA SER A 146 2.72 1.46 2.33
C SER A 146 3.40 0.25 1.71
N ILE A 147 4.53 0.49 1.04
CA ILE A 147 5.46 -0.56 0.60
C ILE A 147 6.84 -0.12 1.07
N GLN A 148 7.47 -0.90 1.94
CA GLN A 148 8.77 -0.58 2.54
C GLN A 148 9.70 -1.77 2.46
N GLY A 149 11.00 -1.52 2.51
CA GLY A 149 11.98 -2.59 2.43
C GLY A 149 13.41 -2.10 2.23
N GLU A 150 14.33 -3.05 2.15
CA GLU A 150 15.71 -2.86 1.71
C GLU A 150 15.73 -2.83 0.18
N ALA A 151 15.53 -1.65 -0.41
CA ALA A 151 15.51 -1.50 -1.87
C ALA A 151 16.82 -2.00 -2.51
N THR A 152 16.72 -2.81 -3.56
CA THR A 152 17.90 -3.27 -4.29
C THR A 152 18.58 -2.09 -4.98
N PRO A 153 19.86 -1.80 -4.69
CA PRO A 153 20.61 -0.76 -5.40
C PRO A 153 20.66 -1.04 -6.91
N SER A 154 20.60 0.00 -7.74
CA SER A 154 20.67 -0.16 -9.20
C SER A 154 21.93 -0.89 -9.67
N THR A 155 23.05 -0.69 -8.96
CA THR A 155 24.34 -1.36 -9.19
C THR A 155 24.35 -2.84 -8.80
N ALA A 156 23.40 -3.28 -7.97
CA ALA A 156 23.27 -4.66 -7.49
C ALA A 156 22.14 -5.43 -8.19
N LEU A 157 21.39 -4.78 -9.10
CA LEU A 157 20.44 -5.47 -9.96
C LEU A 157 21.18 -6.49 -10.85
N PRO A 158 20.61 -7.70 -11.01
CA PRO A 158 21.11 -8.63 -12.01
C PRO A 158 21.13 -7.98 -13.41
N ASN A 159 22.22 -8.22 -14.14
CA ASN A 159 22.36 -7.74 -15.52
C ASN A 159 21.85 -8.75 -16.56
N SER A 160 21.61 -9.99 -16.14
CA SER A 160 21.13 -11.07 -17.01
C SER A 160 20.37 -12.12 -16.21
N GLY A 161 19.65 -12.98 -16.93
CA GLY A 161 18.90 -14.10 -16.36
C GLY A 161 17.41 -13.84 -16.29
N ASN A 162 16.65 -14.92 -16.14
CA ASN A 162 15.20 -14.91 -16.04
C ASN A 162 14.82 -15.44 -14.65
N TYR A 163 14.24 -14.58 -13.82
CA TYR A 163 13.87 -14.92 -12.44
C TYR A 163 12.36 -14.86 -12.27
N THR A 164 11.79 -15.94 -11.72
CA THR A 164 10.39 -16.02 -11.36
C THR A 164 10.23 -15.84 -9.85
N TYR A 165 9.48 -14.81 -9.47
CA TYR A 165 9.06 -14.51 -8.11
C TYR A 165 7.68 -15.12 -7.86
N LYS A 166 7.54 -15.82 -6.74
CA LYS A 166 6.26 -16.38 -6.28
C LYS A 166 5.94 -15.87 -4.88
N GLY A 167 4.67 -15.65 -4.61
CA GLY A 167 4.21 -15.22 -3.29
C GLY A 167 2.72 -15.01 -3.23
N GLN A 168 2.27 -14.10 -2.37
CA GLN A 168 0.86 -13.85 -2.13
C GLN A 168 0.45 -12.48 -2.69
N ALA A 169 -0.83 -12.38 -3.02
CA ALA A 169 -1.54 -11.13 -3.23
C ALA A 169 -2.70 -11.05 -2.23
N PHE A 170 -3.14 -9.86 -1.85
CA PHE A 170 -4.22 -9.71 -0.88
C PHE A 170 -5.00 -8.41 -1.12
N ASN A 171 -6.29 -8.45 -0.80
CA ASN A 171 -7.13 -7.26 -0.61
C ASN A 171 -7.73 -7.30 0.81
N GLN A 172 -8.83 -6.58 1.03
CA GLN A 172 -9.53 -6.54 2.31
C GLN A 172 -9.98 -7.90 2.86
N SER A 173 -10.39 -8.84 2.01
CA SER A 173 -11.05 -10.09 2.43
C SER A 173 -10.53 -11.35 1.76
N GLU A 174 -9.69 -11.21 0.74
CA GLU A 174 -9.23 -12.30 -0.10
C GLU A 174 -7.70 -12.37 -0.11
N THR A 175 -7.18 -13.60 -0.23
CA THR A 175 -5.78 -13.86 -0.51
C THR A 175 -5.68 -14.63 -1.82
N GLY A 176 -4.77 -14.18 -2.68
CA GLY A 176 -4.42 -14.80 -3.95
C GLY A 176 -2.94 -15.18 -4.02
N ALA A 177 -2.54 -15.68 -5.18
CA ALA A 177 -1.16 -16.07 -5.47
C ALA A 177 -0.57 -15.17 -6.56
N LEU A 178 0.66 -14.70 -6.34
CA LEU A 178 1.47 -13.97 -7.32
C LEU A 178 2.42 -14.93 -8.03
N THR A 179 2.51 -14.84 -9.35
CA THR A 179 3.63 -15.34 -10.14
C THR A 179 4.11 -14.24 -11.08
N TYR A 180 5.35 -13.79 -10.94
CA TYR A 180 5.90 -12.70 -11.73
C TYR A 180 7.30 -13.05 -12.23
N THR A 181 7.57 -12.85 -13.51
CA THR A 181 8.85 -13.18 -14.13
C THR A 181 9.53 -11.92 -14.63
N VAL A 182 10.81 -11.78 -14.30
CA VAL A 182 11.67 -10.69 -14.78
C VAL A 182 12.80 -11.27 -15.62
N ASP A 183 12.89 -10.80 -16.86
CA ASP A 183 14.02 -11.02 -17.74
C ASP A 183 14.97 -9.82 -17.59
N PHE A 184 16.05 -10.00 -16.83
CA PHE A 184 17.04 -8.97 -16.57
C PHE A 184 17.89 -8.67 -17.81
N SER A 185 18.06 -9.64 -18.71
CA SER A 185 18.76 -9.42 -19.98
C SER A 185 17.97 -8.50 -20.89
N ARG A 186 16.64 -8.68 -20.95
CA ARG A 186 15.73 -7.82 -21.73
C ARG A 186 15.27 -6.58 -20.95
N ARG A 187 15.56 -6.50 -19.65
CA ARG A 187 15.13 -5.44 -18.73
C ARG A 187 13.61 -5.27 -18.69
N ARG A 188 12.86 -6.37 -18.69
CA ARG A 188 11.39 -6.36 -18.69
C ARG A 188 10.80 -7.44 -17.79
N GLY A 189 9.61 -7.22 -17.26
CA GLY A 189 8.89 -8.19 -16.46
C GLY A 189 7.40 -8.23 -16.76
N GLN A 190 6.77 -9.34 -16.38
CA GLN A 190 5.33 -9.60 -16.54
C GLN A 190 4.91 -10.71 -15.58
N GLY A 191 3.61 -10.84 -15.31
CA GLY A 191 3.11 -11.88 -14.42
C GLY A 191 1.61 -11.97 -14.35
N SER A 192 1.14 -12.65 -13.31
CA SER A 192 -0.28 -12.76 -12.99
C SER A 192 -0.53 -12.90 -11.50
N ILE A 193 -1.74 -12.52 -11.11
CA ILE A 193 -2.33 -12.78 -9.80
C ILE A 193 -3.58 -13.63 -10.01
N THR A 194 -3.72 -14.70 -9.21
CA THR A 194 -4.86 -15.62 -9.25
C THR A 194 -5.45 -15.83 -7.85
N GLY A 195 -6.63 -16.44 -7.77
CA GLY A 195 -7.27 -16.78 -6.49
C GLY A 195 -8.12 -15.68 -5.86
N LEU A 196 -8.26 -14.52 -6.52
CA LEU A 196 -9.18 -13.46 -6.10
C LEU A 196 -10.50 -13.62 -6.83
N SER A 197 -11.60 -13.85 -6.10
CA SER A 197 -12.90 -14.15 -6.71
C SER A 197 -13.53 -12.92 -7.34
N GLU A 198 -13.35 -11.74 -6.74
CA GLU A 198 -13.95 -10.49 -7.24
C GLU A 198 -13.26 -9.99 -8.50
N ALA A 199 -11.93 -9.98 -8.50
CA ALA A 199 -11.13 -9.55 -9.66
C ALA A 199 -10.89 -10.64 -10.70
N GLY A 200 -11.11 -11.91 -10.35
CA GLY A 200 -10.66 -13.04 -11.17
C GLY A 200 -9.13 -13.03 -11.35
N THR A 201 -8.65 -13.69 -12.41
CA THR A 201 -7.24 -13.61 -12.79
C THR A 201 -6.90 -12.19 -13.23
N ILE A 202 -5.81 -11.65 -12.71
CA ILE A 202 -5.24 -10.37 -13.13
C ILE A 202 -3.95 -10.64 -13.88
N THR A 203 -3.88 -10.17 -15.12
CA THR A 203 -2.65 -10.18 -15.91
C THR A 203 -1.88 -8.90 -15.64
N LEU A 204 -0.60 -9.03 -15.25
CA LEU A 204 0.35 -7.93 -15.09
C LEU A 204 1.17 -7.82 -16.37
N GLN A 205 0.82 -6.86 -17.22
CA GLN A 205 1.33 -6.75 -18.59
C GLN A 205 2.83 -6.48 -18.63
N ASN A 206 3.45 -6.86 -19.75
CA ASN A 206 4.87 -6.73 -19.95
C ASN A 206 5.36 -5.27 -19.92
N ALA A 207 6.22 -4.94 -18.95
CA ALA A 207 6.69 -3.57 -18.73
C ALA A 207 8.21 -3.51 -18.44
N PRO A 208 8.87 -2.37 -18.72
CA PRO A 208 10.31 -2.22 -18.56
C PRO A 208 10.73 -2.01 -17.08
N ILE A 209 11.94 -2.45 -16.76
CA ILE A 209 12.62 -2.07 -15.52
C ILE A 209 13.04 -0.60 -15.62
N ALA A 210 12.58 0.22 -14.68
CA ALA A 210 12.89 1.64 -14.61
C ALA A 210 13.19 2.08 -13.17
N ALA A 211 13.77 3.28 -13.03
CA ALA A 211 13.80 3.95 -11.75
C ALA A 211 12.38 4.47 -11.44
N ILE A 212 11.91 4.19 -10.23
CA ILE A 212 10.67 4.73 -9.66
C ILE A 212 11.09 5.84 -8.70
N ASN A 213 10.53 7.03 -8.89
CA ASN A 213 10.79 8.20 -8.05
C ASN A 213 9.45 8.81 -7.61
N GLU A 214 8.64 8.00 -6.95
CA GLU A 214 7.32 8.40 -6.46
C GLU A 214 7.35 8.64 -4.95
N PRO A 215 6.44 9.48 -4.42
CA PRO A 215 6.21 9.54 -2.98
C PRO A 215 5.91 8.13 -2.44
N GLY A 216 6.66 7.69 -1.43
CA GLY A 216 6.48 6.37 -0.80
C GLY A 216 7.42 5.26 -1.29
N PHE A 217 8.02 5.37 -2.47
CA PHE A 217 9.12 4.47 -2.89
C PHE A 217 10.06 5.13 -3.89
N LYS A 218 11.35 5.07 -3.58
CA LYS A 218 12.43 5.45 -4.49
C LYS A 218 13.36 4.26 -4.67
N GLY A 219 13.51 3.81 -5.91
CA GLY A 219 14.32 2.65 -6.20
C GLY A 219 14.09 2.10 -7.60
N MET A 220 14.64 0.93 -7.87
CA MET A 220 14.41 0.24 -9.12
C MET A 220 13.14 -0.61 -9.04
N GLY A 221 12.37 -0.64 -10.12
CA GLY A 221 11.11 -1.37 -10.16
C GLY A 221 10.55 -1.52 -11.56
N ILE A 222 9.28 -1.91 -11.63
CA ILE A 222 8.50 -2.03 -12.88
C ILE A 222 7.11 -1.45 -12.62
N SER A 223 6.65 -0.61 -13.55
CA SER A 223 5.29 -0.06 -13.58
C SER A 223 4.65 -0.33 -14.93
N GLY A 224 3.43 -0.84 -14.96
CA GLY A 224 2.77 -1.27 -16.20
C GLY A 224 1.26 -1.37 -16.10
N ASP A 225 0.64 -1.84 -17.18
CA ASP A 225 -0.80 -2.07 -17.25
C ASP A 225 -1.19 -3.37 -16.56
N ALA A 226 -2.32 -3.36 -15.88
CA ALA A 226 -2.97 -4.55 -15.34
C ALA A 226 -4.30 -4.79 -16.06
N ALA A 227 -4.67 -6.06 -16.22
CA ALA A 227 -5.96 -6.43 -16.80
C ALA A 227 -6.61 -7.51 -15.93
N SER A 228 -7.68 -7.15 -15.24
CA SER A 228 -8.53 -8.06 -14.48
C SER A 228 -9.57 -8.72 -15.39
N ALA A 229 -9.74 -10.03 -15.23
CA ALA A 229 -10.76 -10.80 -15.95
C ALA A 229 -12.21 -10.38 -15.63
N LYS A 230 -12.45 -9.68 -14.51
CA LYS A 230 -13.80 -9.30 -14.06
C LYS A 230 -14.01 -7.79 -13.86
N LEU A 231 -12.96 -7.04 -13.52
CA LEU A 231 -13.05 -5.60 -13.21
C LEU A 231 -12.48 -4.70 -14.31
N GLY A 232 -11.82 -5.28 -15.33
CA GLY A 232 -11.30 -4.52 -16.47
C GLY A 232 -9.85 -4.06 -16.30
N ALA A 233 -9.49 -2.96 -16.94
CA ALA A 233 -8.13 -2.46 -16.99
C ALA A 233 -7.75 -1.66 -15.74
N GLY A 234 -6.46 -1.64 -15.43
CA GLY A 234 -5.87 -0.82 -14.38
C GLY A 234 -4.35 -0.76 -14.50
N LYS A 235 -3.67 -0.50 -13.39
CA LYS A 235 -2.21 -0.33 -13.34
C LYS A 235 -1.61 -1.22 -12.26
N TYR A 236 -0.32 -1.49 -12.38
CA TYR A 236 0.46 -2.09 -11.31
C TYR A 236 1.83 -1.43 -11.21
N GLY A 237 2.41 -1.50 -10.01
CA GLY A 237 3.77 -1.08 -9.72
C GLY A 237 4.42 -2.05 -8.73
N LEU A 238 5.72 -2.28 -8.88
CA LEU A 238 6.52 -3.05 -7.93
C LEU A 238 7.95 -2.50 -7.81
N GLY A 239 8.53 -2.66 -6.63
CA GLY A 239 9.94 -2.41 -6.35
C GLY A 239 10.74 -3.71 -6.20
N PHE A 240 12.05 -3.64 -6.46
CA PHE A 240 13.00 -4.71 -6.16
C PHE A 240 13.61 -4.55 -4.78
N PHE A 241 13.67 -5.63 -4.01
CA PHE A 241 14.17 -5.64 -2.63
C PHE A 241 15.20 -6.74 -2.38
N GLY A 242 16.08 -6.47 -1.42
CA GLY A 242 17.18 -7.32 -0.99
C GLY A 242 18.47 -7.11 -1.82
N PRO A 243 19.56 -7.80 -1.45
CA PRO A 243 20.89 -7.58 -2.01
C PRO A 243 21.00 -7.77 -3.53
N LYS A 244 20.18 -8.65 -4.12
CA LYS A 244 20.26 -8.99 -5.55
C LYS A 244 18.88 -9.16 -6.19
N ALA A 245 17.94 -8.27 -5.89
CA ALA A 245 16.53 -8.42 -6.26
C ALA A 245 16.01 -9.81 -5.84
N ASN A 246 16.14 -10.11 -4.56
CA ASN A 246 15.68 -11.37 -3.98
C ASN A 246 14.15 -11.41 -3.88
N GLU A 247 13.56 -10.23 -3.74
CA GLU A 247 12.13 -10.04 -3.54
C GLU A 247 11.59 -8.93 -4.43
N ILE A 248 10.29 -9.02 -4.69
CA ILE A 248 9.46 -7.94 -5.21
C ILE A 248 8.33 -7.67 -4.22
N ALA A 249 7.92 -6.42 -4.13
CA ALA A 249 6.74 -6.00 -3.41
C ALA A 249 6.07 -4.84 -4.18
N GLY A 250 4.76 -4.85 -4.25
CA GLY A 250 4.01 -4.01 -5.17
C GLY A 250 2.51 -3.99 -4.88
N MET A 251 1.79 -3.33 -5.77
CA MET A 251 0.34 -3.29 -5.74
C MET A 251 -0.26 -3.20 -7.14
N VAL A 252 -1.53 -3.54 -7.24
CA VAL A 252 -2.39 -3.33 -8.40
C VAL A 252 -3.48 -2.35 -8.01
N GLU A 253 -3.73 -1.37 -8.86
CA GLU A 253 -4.85 -0.46 -8.79
C GLU A 253 -5.80 -0.76 -9.95
N LEU A 254 -7.03 -1.18 -9.60
CA LEU A 254 -8.13 -1.38 -10.54
C LEU A 254 -9.26 -0.40 -10.21
N THR A 255 -10.18 -0.24 -11.15
CA THR A 255 -11.43 0.46 -10.91
C THR A 255 -12.56 -0.55 -10.91
N ARG A 256 -13.24 -0.71 -9.77
CA ARG A 256 -14.49 -1.46 -9.67
C ARG A 256 -15.59 -0.64 -10.37
N PRO A 257 -16.23 -1.16 -11.43
CA PRO A 257 -17.35 -0.47 -12.05
C PRO A 257 -18.50 -0.29 -11.06
N GLY A 258 -19.16 0.87 -11.08
CA GLY A 258 -20.40 1.07 -10.34
C GLY A 258 -21.49 0.11 -10.83
N ASN A 259 -22.44 -0.23 -9.95
CA ASN A 259 -23.56 -1.09 -10.32
C ASN A 259 -24.46 -0.38 -11.36
N PRO A 260 -24.72 -0.99 -12.53
CA PRO A 260 -25.67 -0.45 -13.50
C PRO A 260 -27.06 -0.27 -12.85
N GLY A 261 -27.59 0.95 -12.85
CA GLY A 261 -28.88 1.29 -12.22
C GLY A 261 -28.79 1.76 -10.76
N SER A 262 -27.59 1.92 -10.21
CA SER A 262 -27.34 2.53 -8.90
C SER A 262 -26.62 3.87 -9.04
N THR A 263 -26.75 4.76 -8.05
CA THR A 263 -25.95 6.00 -7.96
C THR A 263 -24.55 5.76 -7.41
N THR A 264 -24.18 4.52 -7.11
CA THR A 264 -22.84 4.16 -6.62
C THR A 264 -21.80 4.42 -7.71
N ALA A 265 -20.95 5.42 -7.50
CA ALA A 265 -19.83 5.73 -8.36
C ALA A 265 -18.84 4.56 -8.45
N ALA A 266 -18.00 4.56 -9.50
CA ALA A 266 -16.87 3.66 -9.59
C ALA A 266 -15.97 3.80 -8.34
N GLN A 267 -15.40 2.69 -7.89
CA GLN A 267 -14.60 2.64 -6.67
C GLN A 267 -13.20 2.11 -6.96
N ASP A 268 -12.20 2.67 -6.29
CA ASP A 268 -10.85 2.12 -6.33
C ASP A 268 -10.85 0.70 -5.73
N PHE A 269 -10.15 -0.21 -6.39
CA PHE A 269 -9.97 -1.58 -5.94
C PHE A 269 -8.49 -1.92 -5.95
N GLU A 270 -7.89 -1.90 -4.77
CA GLU A 270 -6.45 -2.07 -4.60
C GLU A 270 -6.11 -3.47 -4.08
N ILE A 271 -5.02 -4.02 -4.60
CA ILE A 271 -4.47 -5.33 -4.20
C ILE A 271 -2.99 -5.16 -3.91
N GLY A 272 -2.55 -5.54 -2.71
CA GLY A 272 -1.14 -5.62 -2.36
C GLY A 272 -0.56 -6.96 -2.74
N PHE A 273 0.71 -7.02 -3.12
CA PHE A 273 1.38 -8.29 -3.39
C PHE A 273 2.86 -8.26 -3.06
N GLY A 274 3.44 -9.43 -2.84
CA GLY A 274 4.88 -9.59 -2.85
C GLY A 274 5.28 -11.02 -3.16
N GLY A 275 6.50 -11.19 -3.64
CA GLY A 275 7.04 -12.50 -3.98
C GLY A 275 8.54 -12.57 -3.87
N LYS A 276 9.04 -13.79 -3.72
CA LYS A 276 10.46 -14.13 -3.65
C LYS A 276 10.82 -15.19 -4.67
N ARG A 277 12.10 -15.22 -5.04
CA ARG A 277 12.69 -16.19 -5.98
C ARG A 277 13.60 -17.18 -5.27
#